data_AF-A0A926P5J8-F1
#
_entry.id   AF-A0A926P5J8-F1
#
_cell.length_a   1.000
_cell.length_b   1.000
_cell.length_c   1.000
_cell.angle_alpha   90.00
_cell.angle_beta   90.00
_cell.angle_gamma   90.00
#
_symmetry.space_group_name_H-M   'P 1'
#
loop_
_entity.id
_entity.type
_entity.pdbx_description
1 polymer ?
#
loop_
_entity_poly.entity_id
_entity_poly.type
_entity_poly.pdbx_seq_one_letter_code
_entity_poly.pdbx_strand_id
1 'polypeptide(L)'
;MLDLTKLASQIPGISQHLRVEAAASRQRLELGQQLLLQTLARQEELVQRQQKWRDRMTFTAAIPVEPLDTRVDLDSPPESQTVFATDGSQIAPSHHEIAYCYLINVGRVMLHYGQSLYPLLDSLPEVFYRPEDLYVSRQWGIRTEEWMGHRRTVSEVTMLAEMACRWVKPPGPHFDIPNLAMVDGSLIYWFLEGLPGDARDRILPPILEAWEQLRSVNVPLLGYISAARSAEALNFLRLQACPHETPDCMTHCANFIDKLPCQVIDPLRDAALWGSLLEPGQRSPLYRSSARILDLYEGHRIYFCYVNVGTEIARIEIPEWVAQNSSLLAQALSLTLAQVHKGYGYPVALAEAHNQAVVRGGDRVRFFALLEQQMIRAGLRNVGTSYKEARKRGSVG
;
A
#
# COMPACT_ATOMS: atom_id res chain seq x y z
N MET A 1 25.80 -5.72 -22.08
CA MET A 1 26.74 -5.32 -21.01
C MET A 1 26.80 -3.80 -21.00
N LEU A 2 26.53 -3.16 -19.86
CA LEU A 2 26.56 -1.70 -19.72
C LEU A 2 28.02 -1.21 -19.78
N ASP A 3 28.31 -0.22 -20.63
CA ASP A 3 29.66 0.36 -20.77
C ASP A 3 29.85 1.47 -19.72
N LEU A 4 30.42 1.09 -18.57
CA LEU A 4 30.64 1.98 -17.43
C LEU A 4 31.62 3.12 -17.72
N THR A 5 32.49 2.97 -18.73
CA THR A 5 33.48 3.98 -19.11
C THR A 5 32.81 5.17 -19.80
N LYS A 6 31.81 4.90 -20.65
CA LYS A 6 30.97 5.94 -21.27
C LYS A 6 29.98 6.59 -20.30
N LEU A 7 29.65 5.89 -19.22
CA LEU A 7 28.81 6.44 -18.16
C LEU A 7 29.62 7.37 -17.25
N ALA A 8 30.88 7.00 -16.95
CA ALA A 8 31.78 7.78 -16.11
C ALA A 8 32.03 9.21 -16.64
N SER A 9 32.06 9.40 -17.97
CA SER A 9 32.22 10.74 -18.57
C SER A 9 31.00 11.65 -18.38
N GLN A 10 29.84 11.11 -18.01
CA GLN A 10 28.61 11.87 -17.74
C GLN A 10 28.43 12.20 -16.24
N ILE A 11 29.18 11.52 -15.35
CA ILE A 11 29.08 11.67 -13.88
C ILE A 11 29.39 13.09 -13.36
N PRO A 12 30.38 13.84 -13.89
CA PRO A 12 30.69 15.17 -13.37
C PRO A 12 29.52 16.17 -13.49
N GLY A 13 28.79 16.12 -14.61
CA GLY A 13 27.59 16.95 -14.81
C GLY A 13 26.47 16.60 -13.84
N ILE A 14 26.32 15.30 -13.52
CA ILE A 14 25.36 14.81 -12.51
C ILE A 14 25.74 15.33 -11.12
N SER A 15 27.02 15.26 -10.74
CA SER A 15 27.49 15.73 -9.42
C SER A 15 27.22 17.22 -9.19
N GLN A 16 27.48 18.07 -10.19
CA GLN A 16 27.20 19.51 -10.10
C GLN A 16 25.69 19.79 -9.98
N HIS A 17 24.87 19.13 -10.80
CA HIS A 17 23.41 19.25 -10.72
C HIS A 17 22.88 18.81 -9.35
N LEU A 18 23.37 17.69 -8.81
CA LEU A 18 22.98 17.19 -7.49
C LEU A 18 23.35 18.15 -6.36
N ARG A 19 24.46 18.88 -6.44
CA ARG A 19 24.82 19.90 -5.43
C ARG A 19 23.84 21.07 -5.44
N VAL A 20 23.45 21.55 -6.62
CA VAL A 20 22.46 22.63 -6.76
C VAL A 20 21.10 22.16 -6.24
N GLU A 21 20.65 20.96 -6.62
CA GLU A 21 19.41 20.38 -6.11
C GLU A 21 19.43 20.14 -4.60
N ALA A 22 20.55 19.71 -4.02
CA ALA A 22 20.68 19.53 -2.58
C ALA A 22 20.54 20.86 -1.81
N ALA A 23 21.14 21.94 -2.31
CA ALA A 23 21.00 23.27 -1.72
C ALA A 23 19.55 23.78 -1.81
N ALA A 24 18.91 23.64 -2.99
CA ALA A 24 17.51 24.01 -3.19
C ALA A 24 16.56 23.17 -2.32
N SER A 25 16.85 21.88 -2.15
CA SER A 25 16.10 20.98 -1.27
C SER A 25 16.18 21.42 0.19
N ARG A 26 17.37 21.83 0.67
CA ARG A 26 17.55 22.35 2.03
C ARG A 26 16.75 23.63 2.25
N GLN A 27 16.79 24.57 1.31
CA GLN A 27 15.97 25.79 1.39
C GLN A 27 14.47 25.50 1.43
N ARG A 28 14.00 24.55 0.60
CA ARG A 28 12.59 24.11 0.63
C ARG A 28 12.21 23.47 1.97
N LEU A 29 13.11 22.69 2.56
CA LEU A 29 12.90 22.08 3.87
C LEU A 29 12.79 23.13 4.98
N GLU A 30 13.70 24.11 5.01
CA GLU A 30 13.67 25.23 5.95
C GLU A 30 12.37 26.04 5.81
N LEU A 31 11.95 26.34 4.58
CA LEU A 31 10.67 27.01 4.33
C LEU A 31 9.48 26.14 4.76
N GLY A 32 9.55 24.82 4.55
CA GLY A 32 8.53 23.87 5.00
C GLY A 32 8.37 23.85 6.51
N GLN A 33 9.48 23.87 7.26
CA GLN A 33 9.47 23.95 8.72
C GLN A 33 8.91 25.29 9.21
N GLN A 34 9.27 26.41 8.57
CA GLN A 34 8.69 27.72 8.88
C GLN A 34 7.17 27.75 8.64
N LEU A 35 6.73 27.21 7.50
CA LEU A 35 5.32 27.14 7.15
C LEU A 35 4.54 26.24 8.10
N LEU A 36 5.14 25.13 8.56
CA LEU A 36 4.56 24.26 9.59
C LEU A 36 4.30 25.04 10.89
N LEU A 37 5.28 25.81 11.37
CA LEU A 37 5.14 26.62 12.59
C LEU A 37 4.05 27.70 12.45
N GLN A 38 3.99 28.37 11.30
CA GLN A 38 2.94 29.35 11.02
C GLN A 38 1.54 28.70 10.96
N THR A 39 1.47 27.49 10.39
CA THR A 39 0.23 26.72 10.27
C THR A 39 -0.25 26.23 11.63
N LEU A 40 0.66 25.82 12.52
CA LEU A 40 0.36 25.36 13.88
C LEU A 40 -0.45 26.42 14.66
N ALA A 41 -0.04 27.69 14.58
CA ALA A 41 -0.73 28.79 15.25
C ALA A 41 -2.17 29.04 14.76
N ARG A 42 -2.54 28.50 13.59
CA ARG A 42 -3.86 28.67 12.95
C ARG A 42 -4.51 27.33 12.59
N GLN A 43 -4.09 26.24 13.23
CA GLN A 43 -4.48 24.89 12.80
C GLN A 43 -5.99 24.70 12.77
N GLU A 44 -6.72 25.09 13.82
CA GLU A 44 -8.18 24.95 13.87
C GLU A 44 -8.89 25.71 12.75
N GLU A 45 -8.51 26.98 12.52
CA GLU A 45 -9.03 27.80 11.42
C GLU A 45 -8.80 27.14 10.07
N LEU A 46 -7.59 26.63 9.84
CA LEU A 46 -7.21 25.99 8.58
C LEU A 46 -7.87 24.62 8.39
N VAL A 47 -8.14 23.87 9.46
CA VAL A 47 -8.93 22.63 9.42
C VAL A 47 -10.37 22.95 8.98
N GLN A 48 -11.01 23.95 9.58
CA GLN A 48 -12.36 24.38 9.16
C GLN A 48 -12.37 24.85 7.71
N ARG A 49 -11.36 25.61 7.30
CA ARG A 49 -11.19 26.08 5.91
C ARG A 49 -11.00 24.92 4.93
N GLN A 50 -10.18 23.92 5.28
CA GLN A 50 -10.00 22.70 4.48
C GLN A 50 -11.34 21.99 4.27
N GLN A 51 -12.11 21.78 5.35
CA GLN A 51 -13.37 21.06 5.32
C GLN A 51 -14.42 21.79 4.47
N LYS A 52 -14.53 23.12 4.64
CA LYS A 52 -15.48 23.95 3.91
C LYS A 52 -15.19 24.01 2.41
N TRP A 53 -13.93 24.01 2.03
CA TRP A 53 -13.50 24.25 0.64
C TRP A 53 -12.94 23.01 -0.06
N ARG A 54 -12.99 21.82 0.58
CA ARG A 54 -12.51 20.53 0.04
C ARG A 54 -12.92 20.33 -1.41
N ASP A 55 -14.18 20.61 -1.73
CA ASP A 55 -14.71 20.32 -3.05
C ASP A 55 -14.26 21.28 -4.15
N ARG A 56 -13.70 22.43 -3.76
CA ARG A 56 -13.24 23.51 -4.64
C ARG A 56 -11.72 23.51 -4.83
N MET A 57 -10.98 22.73 -4.05
CA MET A 57 -9.54 22.56 -4.19
C MET A 57 -9.20 21.60 -5.33
N THR A 58 -8.13 21.87 -6.06
CA THR A 58 -7.62 21.00 -7.15
C THR A 58 -6.56 20.00 -6.68
N PHE A 59 -6.40 19.85 -5.36
CA PHE A 59 -5.43 18.96 -4.73
C PHE A 59 -6.00 18.35 -3.45
N THR A 60 -5.50 17.17 -3.08
CA THR A 60 -5.89 16.49 -1.84
C THR A 60 -5.02 16.97 -0.68
N ALA A 61 -5.65 17.51 0.35
CA ALA A 61 -4.98 17.97 1.57
C ALA A 61 -5.54 17.19 2.76
N ALA A 62 -4.70 16.40 3.43
CA ALA A 62 -5.12 15.67 4.59
C ALA A 62 -5.47 16.60 5.76
N ILE A 63 -6.31 16.12 6.67
CA ILE A 63 -6.77 16.89 7.83
C ILE A 63 -5.98 16.42 9.05
N PRO A 64 -5.12 17.24 9.67
CA PRO A 64 -4.47 16.88 10.93
C PRO A 64 -5.54 16.72 12.03
N VAL A 65 -5.51 15.60 12.74
CA VAL A 65 -6.41 15.32 13.88
C VAL A 65 -5.70 15.44 15.24
N GLU A 66 -4.39 15.60 15.21
CA GLU A 66 -3.52 15.93 16.36
C GLU A 66 -2.80 17.26 16.06
N PRO A 67 -2.22 17.95 17.07
CA PRO A 67 -1.38 19.14 16.85
C PRO A 67 -0.26 18.87 15.84
N LEU A 68 0.00 19.80 14.93
CA LEU A 68 0.98 19.63 13.84
C LEU A 68 2.44 19.43 14.30
N ASP A 69 2.74 19.76 15.55
CA ASP A 69 4.04 19.55 16.20
C ASP A 69 4.10 18.25 17.02
N THR A 70 3.04 17.43 17.01
CA THR A 70 2.99 16.14 17.70
C THR A 70 4.12 15.22 17.23
N ARG A 71 4.90 14.74 18.18
CA ARG A 71 5.96 13.74 18.02
C ARG A 71 5.83 12.78 19.18
N VAL A 72 5.51 11.53 18.90
CA VAL A 72 5.21 10.53 19.93
C VAL A 72 6.17 9.37 19.78
N ASP A 73 6.88 9.04 20.85
CA ASP A 73 7.69 7.83 20.94
C ASP A 73 6.77 6.60 20.91
N LEU A 74 7.13 5.62 20.09
CA LEU A 74 6.41 4.36 20.01
C LEU A 74 6.81 3.45 21.16
N ASP A 75 5.82 2.76 21.73
CA ASP A 75 6.04 1.78 22.77
C ASP A 75 6.89 0.59 22.27
N SER A 76 7.58 -0.05 23.21
CA SER A 76 8.22 -1.34 22.93
C SER A 76 7.15 -2.40 22.68
N PRO A 77 7.38 -3.32 21.72
CA PRO A 77 6.42 -4.38 21.45
C PRO A 77 6.27 -5.30 22.67
N PRO A 78 5.06 -5.84 22.91
CA PRO A 78 4.82 -6.87 23.92
C PRO A 78 5.64 -8.14 23.62
N GLU A 79 6.00 -8.89 24.68
CA GLU A 79 6.80 -10.11 24.54
C GLU A 79 6.09 -11.18 23.69
N SER A 80 4.79 -11.35 23.92
CA SER A 80 3.92 -12.28 23.20
C SER A 80 3.01 -11.52 22.24
N GLN A 81 3.13 -11.82 20.95
CA GLN A 81 2.34 -11.17 19.89
C GLN A 81 2.29 -12.01 18.62
N THR A 82 1.29 -11.77 17.77
CA THR A 82 1.16 -12.41 16.46
C THR A 82 0.99 -11.38 15.35
N VAL A 83 1.71 -11.57 14.24
CA VAL A 83 1.60 -10.71 13.05
C VAL A 83 1.18 -11.55 11.85
N PHE A 84 0.19 -11.04 11.12
CA PHE A 84 -0.40 -11.63 9.93
C PHE A 84 -0.06 -10.79 8.71
N ALA A 85 0.33 -11.42 7.62
CA ALA A 85 0.61 -10.74 6.36
C ALA A 85 0.22 -11.62 5.17
N THR A 86 -0.19 -10.97 4.08
CA THR A 86 -0.45 -11.63 2.80
C THR A 86 0.16 -10.81 1.67
N ASP A 87 0.57 -11.49 0.60
CA ASP A 87 0.94 -10.88 -0.67
C ASP A 87 0.49 -11.82 -1.81
N GLY A 88 0.39 -11.31 -3.03
CA GLY A 88 -0.12 -12.04 -4.17
C GLY A 88 0.78 -11.94 -5.39
N SER A 89 0.89 -13.05 -6.11
CA SER A 89 1.41 -13.07 -7.47
C SER A 89 0.46 -13.81 -8.40
N GLN A 90 0.79 -13.82 -9.70
CA GLN A 90 -0.14 -14.29 -10.71
C GLN A 90 0.55 -14.81 -11.97
N ILE A 91 -0.13 -15.71 -12.68
CA ILE A 91 0.20 -16.10 -14.05
C ILE A 91 -0.89 -15.54 -14.95
N ALA A 92 -0.53 -14.56 -15.78
CA ALA A 92 -1.45 -13.94 -16.73
C ALA A 92 -1.93 -14.94 -17.80
N PRO A 93 -3.17 -14.78 -18.31
CA PRO A 93 -3.70 -15.66 -19.34
C PRO A 93 -3.00 -15.44 -20.68
N SER A 94 -2.75 -16.51 -21.43
CA SER A 94 -2.04 -16.47 -22.71
C SER A 94 -2.70 -17.35 -23.75
N HIS A 95 -2.92 -16.80 -24.95
CA HIS A 95 -3.41 -17.56 -26.12
C HIS A 95 -2.35 -18.49 -26.74
N HIS A 96 -1.10 -18.41 -26.28
CA HIS A 96 0.00 -19.25 -26.77
C HIS A 96 0.22 -20.49 -25.91
N GLU A 97 -0.46 -20.57 -24.76
CA GLU A 97 -0.43 -21.71 -23.85
C GLU A 97 -1.53 -22.72 -24.21
N ILE A 98 -1.46 -23.92 -23.63
CA ILE A 98 -2.39 -25.03 -23.89
C ILE A 98 -3.83 -24.76 -23.46
N ALA A 99 -4.04 -23.80 -22.56
CA ALA A 99 -5.34 -23.42 -22.04
C ALA A 99 -5.34 -21.92 -21.71
N TYR A 100 -6.42 -21.23 -22.08
CA TYR A 100 -6.62 -19.83 -21.74
C TYR A 100 -7.20 -19.73 -20.32
N CYS A 101 -6.33 -19.67 -19.32
CA CYS A 101 -6.65 -19.56 -17.90
C CYS A 101 -5.61 -18.67 -17.21
N TYR A 102 -5.91 -18.20 -16.00
CA TYR A 102 -4.94 -17.52 -15.17
C TYR A 102 -4.86 -18.14 -13.77
N LEU A 103 -3.76 -17.88 -13.08
CA LEU A 103 -3.52 -18.31 -11.71
C LEU A 103 -3.35 -17.08 -10.83
N ILE A 104 -3.98 -17.08 -9.66
CA ILE A 104 -3.63 -16.18 -8.56
C ILE A 104 -3.00 -17.05 -7.47
N ASN A 105 -1.83 -16.67 -6.97
CA ASN A 105 -1.19 -17.33 -5.84
C ASN A 105 -1.05 -16.32 -4.71
N VAL A 106 -1.66 -16.61 -3.56
CA VAL A 106 -1.56 -15.76 -2.37
C VAL A 106 -0.63 -16.41 -1.36
N GLY A 107 0.50 -15.75 -1.08
CA GLY A 107 1.34 -16.08 0.05
C GLY A 107 0.71 -15.56 1.34
N ARG A 108 0.67 -16.38 2.37
CA ARG A 108 0.10 -16.03 3.68
C ARG A 108 1.06 -16.43 4.80
N VAL A 109 1.25 -15.51 5.73
CA VAL A 109 2.23 -15.62 6.79
C VAL A 109 1.61 -15.26 8.13
N MET A 110 1.86 -16.11 9.12
CA MET A 110 1.53 -15.87 10.52
C MET A 110 2.79 -16.08 11.36
N LEU A 111 3.28 -15.01 11.98
CA LEU A 111 4.48 -15.03 12.81
C LEU A 111 4.09 -14.85 14.28
N HIS A 112 4.39 -15.86 15.10
CA HIS A 112 4.21 -15.81 16.54
C HIS A 112 5.53 -15.46 17.23
N TYR A 113 5.47 -14.53 18.18
CA TYR A 113 6.59 -14.18 19.05
C TYR A 113 6.21 -14.47 20.50
N GLY A 114 7.17 -14.95 21.29
CA GLY A 114 6.98 -15.19 22.74
C GLY A 114 5.91 -16.22 23.11
N GLN A 115 5.51 -17.10 22.19
CA GLN A 115 4.40 -18.05 22.39
C GLN A 115 4.81 -19.53 22.23
N SER A 116 6.04 -19.81 21.81
CA SER A 116 6.50 -21.18 21.50
C SER A 116 5.62 -21.91 20.46
N LEU A 117 5.04 -21.15 19.53
CA LEU A 117 4.26 -21.66 18.40
C LEU A 117 5.10 -21.61 17.12
N TYR A 118 4.89 -22.58 16.23
CA TYR A 118 5.50 -22.56 14.90
C TYR A 118 4.83 -21.50 14.01
N PRO A 119 5.59 -20.77 13.18
CA PRO A 119 5.00 -19.86 12.22
C PRO A 119 4.24 -20.63 11.14
N LEU A 120 3.23 -19.97 10.55
CA LEU A 120 2.66 -20.40 9.27
C LEU A 120 3.38 -19.65 8.15
N LEU A 121 3.99 -20.39 7.24
CA LEU A 121 4.50 -19.90 5.98
C LEU A 121 3.88 -20.77 4.89
N ASP A 122 2.91 -20.23 4.16
CA ASP A 122 2.11 -21.01 3.22
C ASP A 122 1.73 -20.19 1.98
N SER A 123 1.36 -20.88 0.90
CA SER A 123 0.89 -20.28 -0.34
C SER A 123 -0.35 -21.01 -0.85
N LEU A 124 -1.39 -20.28 -1.21
CA LEU A 124 -2.61 -20.84 -1.78
C LEU A 124 -2.78 -20.40 -3.24
N PRO A 125 -2.51 -21.31 -4.19
CA PRO A 125 -2.79 -21.09 -5.60
C PRO A 125 -4.24 -21.41 -5.96
N GLU A 126 -4.87 -20.53 -6.73
CA GLU A 126 -6.22 -20.71 -7.30
C GLU A 126 -6.19 -20.49 -8.82
N VAL A 127 -6.81 -21.40 -9.57
CA VAL A 127 -6.86 -21.38 -11.03
C VAL A 127 -8.22 -20.90 -11.51
N PHE A 128 -8.22 -19.91 -12.39
CA PHE A 128 -9.40 -19.29 -12.98
C PHE A 128 -9.47 -19.59 -14.47
N TYR A 129 -10.51 -20.32 -14.87
CA TYR A 129 -10.59 -20.91 -16.21
C TYR A 129 -12.01 -20.91 -16.80
N ARG A 130 -13.02 -20.49 -16.03
CA ARG A 130 -14.41 -20.50 -16.50
C ARG A 130 -14.73 -19.21 -17.27
N PRO A 131 -15.71 -19.21 -18.19
CA PRO A 131 -16.10 -18.00 -18.92
C PRO A 131 -16.41 -16.81 -18.01
N GLU A 132 -17.06 -17.05 -16.87
CA GLU A 132 -17.36 -16.06 -15.84
C GLU A 132 -16.12 -15.49 -15.14
N ASP A 133 -14.99 -16.21 -15.14
CA ASP A 133 -13.72 -15.70 -14.61
C ASP A 133 -12.92 -14.90 -15.65
N LEU A 134 -13.01 -15.33 -16.92
CA LEU A 134 -12.15 -14.87 -18.00
C LEU A 134 -12.73 -13.68 -18.76
N TYR A 135 -14.06 -13.60 -18.84
CA TYR A 135 -14.74 -12.67 -19.74
C TYR A 135 -15.66 -11.68 -19.03
N VAL A 136 -15.94 -11.85 -17.73
CA VAL A 136 -16.82 -10.95 -16.96
C VAL A 136 -16.35 -9.50 -17.03
N SER A 137 -15.04 -9.24 -17.05
CA SER A 137 -14.49 -7.88 -17.05
C SER A 137 -14.70 -7.15 -18.38
N ARG A 138 -14.92 -7.87 -19.49
CA ARG A 138 -15.04 -7.29 -20.82
C ARG A 138 -16.28 -6.42 -20.98
N GLN A 139 -17.34 -6.72 -20.25
CA GLN A 139 -18.56 -5.91 -20.24
C GLN A 139 -18.33 -4.49 -19.70
N TRP A 140 -17.25 -4.30 -18.94
CA TRP A 140 -16.81 -3.02 -18.40
C TRP A 140 -15.64 -2.39 -19.17
N GLY A 141 -15.24 -2.99 -20.29
CA GLY A 141 -14.07 -2.55 -21.07
C GLY A 141 -12.72 -2.86 -20.40
N ILE A 142 -12.70 -3.66 -19.34
CA ILE A 142 -11.49 -3.96 -18.56
C ILE A 142 -10.81 -5.23 -19.11
N ARG A 143 -9.50 -5.16 -19.33
CA ARG A 143 -8.71 -6.31 -19.79
C ARG A 143 -8.69 -7.39 -18.71
N THR A 144 -8.76 -8.67 -19.09
CA THR A 144 -8.73 -9.80 -18.14
C THR A 144 -7.50 -9.78 -17.23
N GLU A 145 -6.34 -9.37 -17.75
CA GLU A 145 -5.09 -9.24 -16.98
C GLU A 145 -5.16 -8.15 -15.90
N GLU A 146 -5.82 -7.03 -16.19
CA GLU A 146 -6.05 -5.95 -15.24
C GLU A 146 -7.07 -6.37 -14.17
N TRP A 147 -8.17 -7.00 -14.60
CA TRP A 147 -9.19 -7.55 -13.71
C TRP A 147 -8.63 -8.59 -12.74
N MET A 148 -7.74 -9.47 -13.22
CA MET A 148 -7.02 -10.43 -12.40
C MET A 148 -6.24 -9.74 -11.27
N GLY A 149 -5.61 -8.59 -11.55
CA GLY A 149 -4.92 -7.79 -10.53
C GLY A 149 -5.86 -7.30 -9.42
N HIS A 150 -7.07 -6.85 -9.77
CA HIS A 150 -8.08 -6.46 -8.78
C HIS A 150 -8.58 -7.66 -7.97
N ARG A 151 -8.83 -8.79 -8.63
CA ARG A 151 -9.20 -10.03 -7.94
C ARG A 151 -8.12 -10.51 -6.99
N ARG A 152 -6.86 -10.38 -7.37
CA ARG A 152 -5.72 -10.71 -6.50
C ARG A 152 -5.74 -9.90 -5.22
N THR A 153 -5.98 -8.58 -5.30
CA THR A 153 -6.14 -7.73 -4.12
C THR A 153 -7.31 -8.17 -3.23
N VAL A 154 -8.44 -8.58 -3.82
CA VAL A 154 -9.55 -9.15 -3.04
C VAL A 154 -9.11 -10.44 -2.33
N SER A 155 -8.44 -11.35 -3.03
CA SER A 155 -7.94 -12.61 -2.46
C SER A 155 -6.95 -12.35 -1.32
N GLU A 156 -5.98 -11.45 -1.50
CA GLU A 156 -5.02 -11.05 -0.45
C GLU A 156 -5.75 -10.60 0.83
N VAL A 157 -6.64 -9.61 0.72
CA VAL A 157 -7.31 -9.01 1.88
C VAL A 157 -8.26 -9.99 2.57
N THR A 158 -9.02 -10.76 1.80
CA THR A 158 -9.97 -11.75 2.35
C THR A 158 -9.25 -12.88 3.08
N MET A 159 -8.13 -13.36 2.54
CA MET A 159 -7.31 -14.40 3.17
C MET A 159 -6.56 -13.87 4.40
N LEU A 160 -6.15 -12.60 4.39
CA LEU A 160 -5.60 -11.94 5.59
C LEU A 160 -6.61 -11.93 6.73
N ALA A 161 -7.85 -11.50 6.46
CA ALA A 161 -8.91 -11.49 7.45
C ALA A 161 -9.29 -12.90 7.91
N GLU A 162 -9.42 -13.86 6.99
CA GLU A 162 -9.69 -15.26 7.33
C GLU A 162 -8.61 -15.82 8.26
N MET A 163 -7.33 -15.60 7.92
CA MET A 163 -6.20 -16.07 8.72
C MET A 163 -6.17 -15.43 10.10
N ALA A 164 -6.35 -14.10 10.18
CA ALA A 164 -6.37 -13.38 11.45
C ALA A 164 -7.56 -13.75 12.35
N CYS A 165 -8.71 -14.10 11.77
CA CYS A 165 -9.95 -14.35 12.53
C CYS A 165 -10.20 -15.82 12.84
N ARG A 166 -9.78 -16.76 11.98
CA ARG A 166 -10.24 -18.16 12.00
C ARG A 166 -9.14 -19.19 12.12
N TRP A 167 -7.89 -18.84 11.84
CA TRP A 167 -6.83 -19.83 11.79
C TRP A 167 -6.26 -20.12 13.17
N VAL A 168 -6.38 -21.38 13.62
CA VAL A 168 -5.77 -21.80 14.88
C VAL A 168 -5.23 -23.23 14.83
N LYS A 169 -3.92 -23.41 15.06
CA LYS A 169 -3.30 -24.67 15.48
C LYS A 169 -2.11 -24.36 16.42
N PRO A 170 -2.16 -24.70 17.73
CA PRO A 170 -3.22 -25.36 18.50
C PRO A 170 -4.40 -24.42 18.84
N PRO A 171 -5.59 -24.95 19.18
CA PRO A 171 -6.84 -24.20 19.25
C PRO A 171 -6.94 -23.27 20.48
N GLY A 172 -7.43 -22.06 20.23
CA GLY A 172 -7.65 -20.99 21.20
C GLY A 172 -7.63 -19.65 20.46
N PRO A 173 -8.64 -18.79 20.58
CA PRO A 173 -8.55 -17.47 19.98
C PRO A 173 -7.39 -16.69 20.60
N HIS A 174 -6.60 -16.02 19.77
CA HIS A 174 -5.54 -15.11 20.21
C HIS A 174 -6.12 -13.77 20.71
N PHE A 175 -7.31 -13.76 21.32
CA PHE A 175 -7.93 -12.51 21.81
C PHE A 175 -7.15 -11.91 22.98
N ASP A 176 -6.43 -12.73 23.73
CA ASP A 176 -5.68 -12.30 24.92
C ASP A 176 -4.26 -11.85 24.60
N ILE A 177 -3.82 -11.95 23.34
CA ILE A 177 -2.50 -11.50 22.91
C ILE A 177 -2.61 -10.41 21.82
N PRO A 178 -1.69 -9.43 21.83
CA PRO A 178 -1.61 -8.42 20.77
C PRO A 178 -1.41 -9.02 19.37
N ASN A 179 -2.22 -8.54 18.42
CA ASN A 179 -2.26 -9.01 17.04
C ASN A 179 -2.08 -7.83 16.05
N LEU A 180 -1.58 -8.09 14.85
CA LEU A 180 -1.54 -7.09 13.77
C LEU A 180 -1.73 -7.75 12.40
N ALA A 181 -2.66 -7.23 11.61
CA ALA A 181 -2.81 -7.56 10.19
C ALA A 181 -2.12 -6.49 9.34
N MET A 182 -1.13 -6.91 8.54
CA MET A 182 -0.32 -6.02 7.72
C MET A 182 -0.60 -6.23 6.22
N VAL A 183 -0.68 -5.11 5.50
CA VAL A 183 -0.74 -5.04 4.03
C VAL A 183 0.48 -4.31 3.52
N ASP A 184 1.10 -4.82 2.46
CA ASP A 184 2.19 -4.11 1.76
C ASP A 184 1.59 -3.07 0.81
N GLY A 185 1.73 -1.79 1.18
CA GLY A 185 1.22 -0.67 0.41
C GLY A 185 -0.02 0.00 1.01
N SER A 186 -0.70 0.77 0.16
CA SER A 186 -1.77 1.67 0.58
C SER A 186 -3.09 0.94 0.85
N LEU A 187 -3.79 1.37 1.88
CA LEU A 187 -5.19 1.00 2.14
C LEU A 187 -6.17 1.85 1.31
N ILE A 188 -5.67 2.83 0.54
CA ILE A 188 -6.45 3.62 -0.41
C ILE A 188 -6.30 2.99 -1.80
N TYR A 189 -7.32 2.22 -2.22
CA TYR A 189 -7.35 1.56 -3.53
C TYR A 189 -7.67 2.54 -4.67
N TRP A 190 -6.65 3.28 -5.12
CA TRP A 190 -6.75 4.29 -6.18
C TRP A 190 -7.30 3.77 -7.52
N PHE A 191 -7.07 2.48 -7.82
CA PHE A 191 -7.57 1.88 -9.06
C PHE A 191 -9.11 1.93 -9.17
N LEU A 192 -9.83 2.07 -8.05
CA LEU A 192 -11.29 2.19 -8.03
C LEU A 192 -11.80 3.48 -8.72
N GLU A 193 -10.99 4.53 -8.88
CA GLU A 193 -11.43 5.78 -9.53
C GLU A 193 -11.78 5.57 -11.01
N GLY A 194 -11.06 4.68 -11.69
CA GLY A 194 -11.28 4.38 -13.11
C GLY A 194 -12.31 3.29 -13.38
N LEU A 195 -12.80 2.59 -12.35
CA LEU A 195 -13.69 1.44 -12.52
C LEU A 195 -15.16 1.85 -12.64
N PRO A 196 -15.92 1.26 -13.59
CA PRO A 196 -17.38 1.39 -13.62
C PRO A 196 -18.04 0.87 -12.34
N GLY A 197 -19.23 1.40 -12.00
CA GLY A 197 -20.00 1.05 -10.78
C GLY A 197 -20.11 -0.45 -10.56
N ASP A 198 -20.72 -1.16 -11.49
CA ASP A 198 -20.91 -2.62 -11.43
C ASP A 198 -19.60 -3.42 -11.26
N ALA A 199 -18.47 -2.91 -11.79
CA ALA A 199 -17.16 -3.54 -11.61
C ALA A 199 -16.65 -3.33 -10.18
N ARG A 200 -16.84 -2.12 -9.61
CA ARG A 200 -16.49 -1.81 -8.22
C ARG A 200 -17.30 -2.64 -7.24
N ASP A 201 -18.56 -2.88 -7.52
CA ASP A 201 -19.47 -3.69 -6.68
C ASP A 201 -19.02 -5.16 -6.56
N ARG A 202 -18.13 -5.63 -7.44
CA ARG A 202 -17.51 -6.96 -7.34
C ARG A 202 -16.19 -6.98 -6.57
N ILE A 203 -15.59 -5.82 -6.31
CA ILE A 203 -14.25 -5.71 -5.74
C ILE A 203 -14.29 -5.12 -4.33
N LEU A 204 -14.97 -3.98 -4.15
CA LEU A 204 -14.93 -3.24 -2.90
C LEU A 204 -15.71 -3.93 -1.76
N PRO A 205 -16.93 -4.47 -1.96
CA PRO A 205 -17.67 -5.06 -0.84
C PRO A 205 -16.94 -6.21 -0.13
N PRO A 206 -16.34 -7.20 -0.83
CA PRO A 206 -15.58 -8.26 -0.16
C PRO A 206 -14.38 -7.75 0.64
N ILE A 207 -13.73 -6.67 0.19
CA ILE A 207 -12.63 -6.02 0.91
C ILE A 207 -13.14 -5.39 2.20
N LEU A 208 -14.25 -4.62 2.14
CA LEU A 208 -14.83 -3.98 3.31
C LEU A 208 -15.39 -5.01 4.31
N GLU A 209 -16.00 -6.10 3.82
CA GLU A 209 -16.43 -7.22 4.67
C GLU A 209 -15.26 -7.86 5.42
N ALA A 210 -14.10 -8.04 4.75
CA ALA A 210 -12.89 -8.54 5.39
C ALA A 210 -12.35 -7.57 6.46
N TRP A 211 -12.43 -6.26 6.22
CA TRP A 211 -12.05 -5.25 7.21
C TRP A 211 -12.98 -5.23 8.41
N GLU A 212 -14.29 -5.39 8.20
CA GLU A 212 -15.26 -5.47 9.29
C GLU A 212 -15.08 -6.77 10.09
N GLN A 213 -14.69 -7.87 9.46
CA GLN A 213 -14.29 -9.09 10.18
C GLN A 213 -13.12 -8.81 11.13
N LEU A 214 -12.02 -8.20 10.65
CA LEU A 214 -10.87 -7.83 11.48
C LEU A 214 -11.27 -6.89 12.63
N ARG A 215 -12.12 -5.91 12.35
CA ARG A 215 -12.64 -4.98 13.35
C ARG A 215 -13.47 -5.69 14.41
N SER A 216 -14.34 -6.62 14.03
CA SER A 216 -15.23 -7.35 14.95
C SER A 216 -14.47 -8.17 16.00
N VAL A 217 -13.22 -8.55 15.70
CA VAL A 217 -12.32 -9.27 16.60
C VAL A 217 -11.18 -8.41 17.16
N ASN A 218 -11.23 -7.09 16.98
CA ASN A 218 -10.22 -6.12 17.44
C ASN A 218 -8.78 -6.40 16.95
N VAL A 219 -8.59 -6.97 15.76
CA VAL A 219 -7.25 -7.16 15.17
C VAL A 219 -6.91 -5.96 14.29
N PRO A 220 -6.03 -5.02 14.70
CA PRO A 220 -5.75 -3.82 13.93
C PRO A 220 -5.21 -4.14 12.54
N LEU A 221 -5.74 -3.43 11.54
CA LEU A 221 -5.27 -3.45 10.16
C LEU A 221 -4.34 -2.27 9.89
N LEU A 222 -3.23 -2.53 9.22
CA LEU A 222 -2.23 -1.52 8.89
C LEU A 222 -1.66 -1.74 7.48
N GLY A 223 -1.61 -0.66 6.68
CA GLY A 223 -0.85 -0.59 5.43
C GLY A 223 0.52 0.03 5.66
N TYR A 224 1.58 -0.66 5.25
CA TYR A 224 2.96 -0.17 5.32
C TYR A 224 3.40 0.36 3.95
N ILE A 225 3.75 1.65 3.85
CA ILE A 225 4.23 2.24 2.60
C ILE A 225 5.68 2.71 2.79
N SER A 226 6.60 1.93 2.25
CA SER A 226 8.03 2.27 2.14
C SER A 226 8.25 3.36 1.08
N ALA A 227 9.28 4.19 1.29
CA ALA A 227 9.72 5.24 0.37
C ALA A 227 8.56 6.12 -0.14
N ALA A 228 7.63 6.47 0.75
CA ALA A 228 6.40 7.17 0.42
C ALA A 228 6.69 8.52 -0.28
N ARG A 229 6.12 8.69 -1.48
CA ARG A 229 6.27 9.91 -2.30
C ARG A 229 5.10 10.89 -2.13
N SER A 230 4.29 10.68 -1.10
CA SER A 230 3.13 11.51 -0.81
C SER A 230 3.53 12.93 -0.41
N ALA A 231 2.64 13.87 -0.71
CA ALA A 231 2.68 15.25 -0.24
C ALA A 231 1.32 15.65 0.38
N GLU A 232 0.52 14.65 0.78
CA GLU A 232 -0.87 14.87 1.22
C GLU A 232 -0.93 15.64 2.54
N ALA A 233 0.03 15.44 3.45
CA ALA A 233 0.13 16.21 4.68
C ALA A 233 0.66 17.62 4.41
N LEU A 234 1.73 17.77 3.61
CA LEU A 234 2.26 19.06 3.18
C LEU A 234 1.24 19.89 2.39
N ASN A 235 0.33 19.25 1.66
CA ASN A 235 -0.76 19.94 0.97
C ASN A 235 -1.68 20.70 1.93
N PHE A 236 -1.79 20.30 3.21
CA PHE A 236 -2.50 21.09 4.21
C PHE A 236 -1.83 22.46 4.46
N LEU A 237 -0.49 22.51 4.46
CA LEU A 237 0.27 23.75 4.65
C LEU A 237 0.06 24.76 3.52
N ARG A 238 -0.37 24.30 2.34
CA ARG A 238 -0.72 25.18 1.21
C ARG A 238 -1.90 26.10 1.52
N LEU A 239 -2.75 25.75 2.50
CA LEU A 239 -3.82 26.62 2.95
C LEU A 239 -3.28 27.86 3.67
N GLN A 240 -2.22 27.71 4.46
CA GLN A 240 -1.51 28.82 5.08
C GLN A 240 -0.75 29.66 4.05
N ALA A 241 -0.17 29.03 3.03
CA ALA A 241 0.51 29.71 1.93
C ALA A 241 -0.44 30.25 0.83
N CYS A 242 -1.75 30.09 0.98
CA CYS A 242 -2.71 30.52 -0.04
C CYS A 242 -2.79 32.06 -0.06
N PRO A 243 -2.51 32.72 -1.20
CA PRO A 243 -2.56 34.18 -1.28
C PRO A 243 -4.00 34.72 -1.34
N HIS A 244 -4.99 33.84 -1.51
CA HIS A 244 -6.39 34.18 -1.59
C HIS A 244 -7.06 33.99 -0.22
N GLU A 245 -8.04 34.85 0.08
CA GLU A 245 -8.83 34.77 1.32
C GLU A 245 -9.50 33.40 1.46
N THR A 246 -9.97 32.84 0.35
CA THR A 246 -10.59 31.51 0.27
C THR A 246 -9.84 30.62 -0.71
N PRO A 247 -9.64 29.32 -0.43
CA PRO A 247 -8.92 28.40 -1.32
C PRO A 247 -9.87 27.83 -2.40
N ASP A 248 -10.62 28.70 -3.08
CA ASP A 248 -11.42 28.33 -4.25
C ASP A 248 -10.50 28.22 -5.48
N CYS A 249 -9.83 27.08 -5.62
CA CYS A 249 -8.89 26.86 -6.72
C CYS A 249 -9.60 26.89 -8.08
N MET A 250 -10.86 26.45 -8.17
CA MET A 250 -11.60 26.48 -9.44
C MET A 250 -11.75 27.91 -9.98
N THR A 251 -11.94 28.89 -9.09
CA THR A 251 -12.08 30.30 -9.48
C THR A 251 -10.74 31.02 -9.57
N HIS A 252 -9.87 30.85 -8.57
CA HIS A 252 -8.65 31.66 -8.45
C HIS A 252 -7.44 31.07 -9.15
N CYS A 253 -7.45 29.77 -9.44
CA CYS A 253 -6.26 29.07 -9.92
C CYS A 253 -6.37 28.54 -11.36
N ALA A 254 -7.48 28.78 -12.07
CA ALA A 254 -7.73 28.25 -13.41
C ALA A 254 -6.67 28.65 -14.46
N ASN A 255 -6.03 29.81 -14.28
CA ASN A 255 -5.04 30.35 -15.23
C ASN A 255 -3.60 29.88 -14.97
N PHE A 256 -3.35 29.11 -13.91
CA PHE A 256 -2.02 28.59 -13.62
C PHE A 256 -1.85 27.21 -14.25
N ILE A 257 -0.89 27.09 -15.18
CA ILE A 257 -0.63 25.87 -15.93
C ILE A 257 0.41 24.99 -15.22
N ASP A 258 1.50 25.59 -14.73
CA ASP A 258 2.65 24.82 -14.22
C ASP A 258 2.68 24.71 -12.69
N LYS A 259 2.46 25.83 -11.99
CA LYS A 259 2.62 25.91 -10.53
C LYS A 259 1.61 26.86 -9.92
N LEU A 260 0.87 26.36 -8.93
CA LEU A 260 -0.07 27.14 -8.15
C LEU A 260 0.66 28.07 -7.18
N PRO A 261 0.16 29.28 -6.91
CA PRO A 261 0.81 30.25 -6.01
C PRO A 261 1.12 29.70 -4.61
N CYS A 262 0.27 28.79 -4.11
CA CYS A 262 0.43 28.17 -2.80
C CYS A 262 1.44 27.02 -2.76
N GLN A 263 2.04 26.61 -3.89
CA GLN A 263 3.06 25.55 -3.96
C GLN A 263 4.46 26.06 -3.60
N VAL A 264 4.58 26.89 -2.57
CA VAL A 264 5.84 27.57 -2.21
C VAL A 264 6.99 26.62 -1.83
N ILE A 265 6.67 25.41 -1.37
CA ILE A 265 7.64 24.37 -0.96
C ILE A 265 7.74 23.19 -1.93
N ASP A 266 7.01 23.20 -3.05
CA ASP A 266 7.08 22.12 -4.05
C ASP A 266 8.48 22.05 -4.72
N PRO A 267 9.07 20.84 -4.94
CA PRO A 267 8.50 19.51 -4.76
C PRO A 267 8.91 18.78 -3.45
N LEU A 268 8.86 19.45 -2.30
CA LEU A 268 9.09 18.81 -1.00
C LEU A 268 8.04 17.70 -0.73
N ARG A 269 8.49 16.58 -0.17
CA ARG A 269 7.66 15.42 0.17
C ARG A 269 7.48 15.28 1.67
N ASP A 270 6.38 14.67 2.09
CA ASP A 270 6.05 14.52 3.51
C ASP A 270 7.19 13.78 4.25
N ALA A 271 7.71 12.69 3.67
CA ALA A 271 8.82 11.92 4.25
C ALA A 271 10.11 12.75 4.43
N ALA A 272 10.39 13.73 3.56
CA ALA A 272 11.55 14.61 3.68
C ALA A 272 11.38 15.62 4.81
N LEU A 273 10.17 16.17 4.99
CA LEU A 273 9.87 17.06 6.13
C LEU A 273 10.01 16.28 7.44
N TRP A 274 9.32 15.14 7.56
CA TRP A 274 9.32 14.34 8.79
C TRP A 274 10.67 13.71 9.10
N GLY A 275 11.48 13.38 8.08
CA GLY A 275 12.86 12.93 8.26
C GLY A 275 13.79 13.96 8.90
N SER A 276 13.40 15.24 8.91
CA SER A 276 14.14 16.29 9.63
C SER A 276 13.61 16.57 11.03
N LEU A 277 12.44 16.01 11.40
CA LEU A 277 11.72 16.36 12.63
C LEU A 277 11.55 15.19 13.60
N LEU A 278 11.49 13.95 13.11
CA LEU A 278 11.28 12.74 13.92
C LEU A 278 12.61 12.07 14.26
N GLU A 279 12.75 11.68 15.53
CA GLU A 279 13.81 10.77 15.97
C GLU A 279 13.43 9.31 15.69
N PRO A 280 14.38 8.37 15.55
CA PRO A 280 14.07 6.96 15.37
C PRO A 280 13.16 6.42 16.47
N GLY A 281 12.09 5.72 16.10
CA GLY A 281 11.06 5.25 17.01
C GLY A 281 9.94 6.27 17.28
N GLN A 282 9.95 7.44 16.63
CA GLN A 282 8.86 8.42 16.75
C GLN A 282 7.89 8.38 15.56
N ARG A 283 6.63 8.74 15.84
CA ARG A 283 5.63 9.07 14.82
C ARG A 283 5.29 10.55 14.77
N SER A 284 4.88 10.99 13.59
CA SER A 284 4.26 12.28 13.33
C SER A 284 2.84 12.37 13.94
N PRO A 285 2.16 13.52 13.82
CA PRO A 285 0.73 13.62 14.08
C PRO A 285 -0.05 12.66 13.17
N LEU A 286 -1.25 12.28 13.61
CA LEU A 286 -2.24 11.60 12.79
C LEU A 286 -2.94 12.58 11.84
N TYR A 287 -3.14 12.10 10.62
CA TYR A 287 -3.85 12.78 9.55
C TYR A 287 -5.00 11.91 9.08
N ARG A 288 -6.18 12.50 8.89
CA ARG A 288 -7.27 11.87 8.15
C ARG A 288 -7.11 12.19 6.66
N SER A 289 -7.01 11.16 5.81
CA SER A 289 -6.97 11.36 4.36
C SER A 289 -8.28 11.99 3.87
N SER A 290 -8.17 12.91 2.92
CA SER A 290 -9.33 13.55 2.30
C SER A 290 -9.58 13.06 0.87
N ALA A 291 -8.92 11.98 0.45
CA ALA A 291 -9.06 11.41 -0.89
C ALA A 291 -10.53 11.11 -1.20
N ARG A 292 -11.00 11.53 -2.38
CA ARG A 292 -12.42 11.37 -2.77
C ARG A 292 -12.82 9.91 -2.92
N ILE A 293 -11.88 9.05 -3.33
CA ILE A 293 -12.18 7.62 -3.49
C ILE A 293 -12.63 6.94 -2.19
N LEU A 294 -12.24 7.49 -1.03
CA LEU A 294 -12.66 7.00 0.29
C LEU A 294 -14.13 7.31 0.60
N ASP A 295 -14.82 8.12 -0.20
CA ASP A 295 -16.26 8.32 -0.07
C ASP A 295 -17.03 7.02 -0.41
N LEU A 296 -16.40 6.07 -1.11
CA LEU A 296 -16.96 4.73 -1.39
C LEU A 296 -16.84 3.74 -0.21
N TYR A 297 -16.08 4.06 0.84
CA TYR A 297 -15.66 3.07 1.85
C TYR A 297 -16.67 2.91 3.00
N GLU A 298 -17.90 3.42 2.85
CA GLU A 298 -19.03 3.24 3.77
C GLU A 298 -18.74 3.49 5.28
N GLY A 299 -17.75 4.32 5.59
CA GLY A 299 -17.35 4.62 6.98
C GLY A 299 -15.93 4.15 7.36
N HIS A 300 -15.22 3.43 6.49
CA HIS A 300 -13.81 3.09 6.68
C HIS A 300 -12.89 4.19 6.14
N ARG A 301 -12.93 5.38 6.74
CA ARG A 301 -11.96 6.44 6.40
C ARG A 301 -10.54 5.97 6.73
N ILE A 302 -9.58 6.39 5.91
CA ILE A 302 -8.16 6.08 6.13
C ILE A 302 -7.48 7.24 6.83
N TYR A 303 -6.79 6.91 7.90
CA TYR A 303 -5.89 7.77 8.63
C TYR A 303 -4.46 7.35 8.34
N PHE A 304 -3.52 8.27 8.51
CA PHE A 304 -2.12 7.96 8.36
C PHE A 304 -1.24 8.81 9.28
N CYS A 305 -0.05 8.29 9.56
CA CYS A 305 1.06 9.05 10.14
C CYS A 305 2.36 8.62 9.46
N TYR A 306 3.42 9.37 9.70
CA TYR A 306 4.78 9.03 9.30
C TYR A 306 5.54 8.53 10.52
N VAL A 307 6.27 7.43 10.36
CA VAL A 307 7.07 6.82 11.43
C VAL A 307 8.52 6.80 11.00
N ASN A 308 9.41 7.27 11.86
CA ASN A 308 10.83 7.04 11.69
C ASN A 308 11.18 5.65 12.22
N VAL A 309 11.37 4.72 11.29
CA VAL A 309 11.70 3.32 11.62
C VAL A 309 13.21 3.07 11.70
N GLY A 310 14.01 4.14 11.76
CA GLY A 310 15.47 4.11 11.80
C GLY A 310 16.13 4.11 10.42
N THR A 311 15.68 3.24 9.51
CA THR A 311 16.21 3.14 8.13
C THR A 311 15.55 4.12 7.16
N GLU A 312 14.29 4.48 7.41
CA GLU A 312 13.50 5.37 6.57
C GLU A 312 12.38 6.07 7.36
N ILE A 313 11.66 6.96 6.67
CA ILE A 313 10.38 7.52 7.13
C ILE A 313 9.26 6.80 6.38
N ALA A 314 8.65 5.81 7.03
CA ALA A 314 7.55 5.03 6.46
C ALA A 314 6.23 5.78 6.64
N ARG A 315 5.34 5.72 5.64
CA ARG A 315 3.94 6.13 5.81
C ARG A 315 3.15 4.91 6.28
N ILE A 316 2.45 5.07 7.39
CA ILE A 316 1.60 4.05 7.99
C ILE A 316 0.16 4.47 7.77
N GLU A 317 -0.61 3.64 7.07
CA GLU A 317 -2.04 3.84 6.85
C GLU A 317 -2.85 2.89 7.73
N ILE A 318 -3.91 3.40 8.34
CA ILE A 318 -4.79 2.64 9.23
C ILE A 318 -6.25 3.06 9.02
N PRO A 319 -7.23 2.15 9.15
CA PRO A 319 -8.63 2.53 9.16
C PRO A 319 -9.00 3.38 10.38
N GLU A 320 -10.08 4.15 10.26
CA GLU A 320 -10.62 5.04 11.29
C GLU A 320 -10.82 4.33 12.65
N TRP A 321 -11.31 3.10 12.64
CA TRP A 321 -11.56 2.34 13.88
C TRP A 321 -10.27 1.94 14.62
N VAL A 322 -9.13 1.82 13.92
CA VAL A 322 -7.81 1.65 14.56
C VAL A 322 -7.32 3.00 15.07
N ALA A 323 -7.44 4.05 14.27
CA ALA A 323 -6.96 5.39 14.63
C ALA A 323 -7.67 6.00 15.84
N GLN A 324 -8.98 5.75 15.99
CA GLN A 324 -9.79 6.25 17.09
C GLN A 324 -9.62 5.45 18.39
N ASN A 325 -9.03 4.26 18.34
CA ASN A 325 -8.74 3.44 19.50
C ASN A 325 -7.25 3.52 19.84
N SER A 326 -6.90 4.31 20.87
CA SER A 326 -5.50 4.55 21.25
C SER A 326 -4.72 3.27 21.57
N SER A 327 -5.38 2.25 22.15
CA SER A 327 -4.75 0.96 22.44
C SER A 327 -4.41 0.20 21.17
N LEU A 328 -5.34 0.14 20.21
CA LEU A 328 -5.11 -0.55 18.93
C LEU A 328 -4.07 0.18 18.08
N LEU A 329 -4.08 1.52 18.10
CA LEU A 329 -3.08 2.34 17.44
C LEU A 329 -1.67 2.08 18.00
N ALA A 330 -1.51 2.18 19.32
CA ALA A 330 -0.22 1.95 19.98
C ALA A 330 0.30 0.53 19.72
N GLN A 331 -0.60 -0.46 19.78
CA GLN A 331 -0.31 -1.84 19.40
C GLN A 331 0.16 -1.94 17.94
N ALA A 332 -0.61 -1.43 16.98
CA ALA A 332 -0.26 -1.55 15.56
C ALA A 332 1.12 -0.94 15.25
N LEU A 333 1.42 0.21 15.85
CA LEU A 333 2.68 0.92 15.63
C LEU A 333 3.88 0.24 16.30
N SER A 334 3.75 -0.20 17.56
CA SER A 334 4.82 -0.93 18.27
C SER A 334 5.14 -2.26 17.58
N LEU A 335 4.11 -3.00 17.15
CA LEU A 335 4.25 -4.24 16.39
C LEU A 335 4.92 -3.98 15.02
N THR A 336 4.55 -2.90 14.32
CA THR A 336 5.18 -2.51 13.05
C THR A 336 6.67 -2.22 13.23
N LEU A 337 7.05 -1.44 14.24
CA LEU A 337 8.47 -1.14 14.52
C LEU A 337 9.26 -2.43 14.81
N ALA A 338 8.67 -3.36 15.57
CA ALA A 338 9.27 -4.66 15.84
C ALA A 338 9.49 -5.48 14.56
N GLN A 339 8.52 -5.49 13.65
CA GLN A 339 8.64 -6.18 12.36
C GLN A 339 9.75 -5.57 11.49
N VAL A 340 9.85 -4.24 11.44
CA VAL A 340 10.88 -3.54 10.68
C VAL A 340 12.27 -3.84 11.24
N HIS A 341 12.45 -3.80 12.56
CA HIS A 341 13.73 -4.14 13.20
C HIS A 341 14.14 -5.59 12.93
N LYS A 342 13.20 -6.54 13.01
CA LYS A 342 13.46 -7.97 12.74
C LYS A 342 13.72 -8.27 11.27
N GLY A 343 13.18 -7.47 10.35
CA GLY A 343 13.42 -7.57 8.91
C GLY A 343 14.50 -6.62 8.38
N TYR A 344 15.35 -6.06 9.25
CA TYR A 344 16.50 -5.22 8.88
C TYR A 344 16.14 -3.98 8.04
N GLY A 345 15.05 -3.30 8.40
CA GLY A 345 14.62 -2.06 7.75
C GLY A 345 13.36 -2.17 6.90
N TYR A 346 12.73 -3.34 6.87
CA TYR A 346 11.41 -3.56 6.27
C TYR A 346 10.64 -4.64 7.06
N PRO A 347 9.29 -4.61 7.14
CA PRO A 347 8.54 -5.60 7.93
C PRO A 347 8.78 -7.04 7.48
N VAL A 348 9.34 -7.88 8.36
CA VAL A 348 9.66 -9.29 8.02
C VAL A 348 8.42 -10.09 7.62
N ALA A 349 7.26 -9.89 8.25
CA ALA A 349 6.02 -10.56 7.86
C ALA A 349 5.62 -10.28 6.40
N LEU A 350 5.74 -9.03 5.94
CA LEU A 350 5.45 -8.66 4.55
C LEU A 350 6.47 -9.26 3.57
N ALA A 351 7.76 -9.23 3.93
CA ALA A 351 8.82 -9.84 3.11
C ALA A 351 8.63 -11.36 2.95
N GLU A 352 8.26 -12.05 4.04
CA GLU A 352 7.96 -13.48 3.98
C GLU A 352 6.70 -13.77 3.18
N ALA A 353 5.64 -12.96 3.32
CA ALA A 353 4.42 -13.11 2.53
C ALA A 353 4.71 -12.98 1.02
N HIS A 354 5.52 -12.00 0.64
CA HIS A 354 6.02 -11.86 -0.73
C HIS A 354 6.77 -13.12 -1.18
N ASN A 355 7.72 -13.60 -0.39
CA ASN A 355 8.50 -14.80 -0.72
C ASN A 355 7.62 -16.04 -0.96
N GLN A 356 6.57 -16.22 -0.16
CA GLN A 356 5.59 -17.32 -0.36
C GLN A 356 4.69 -17.09 -1.58
N ALA A 357 4.40 -15.83 -1.91
CA ALA A 357 3.52 -15.49 -3.02
C ALA A 357 4.20 -15.65 -4.39
N VAL A 358 5.51 -15.41 -4.51
CA VAL A 358 6.22 -15.34 -5.81
C VAL A 358 6.09 -16.63 -6.62
N VAL A 359 5.41 -16.53 -7.76
CA VAL A 359 5.42 -17.54 -8.82
C VAL A 359 6.63 -17.32 -9.72
N ARG A 360 7.56 -18.27 -9.74
CA ARG A 360 8.78 -18.20 -10.56
C ARG A 360 8.55 -18.77 -11.96
N GLY A 361 9.49 -18.50 -12.88
CA GLY A 361 9.45 -19.04 -14.24
C GLY A 361 9.33 -20.57 -14.29
N GLY A 362 10.00 -21.28 -13.38
CA GLY A 362 9.90 -22.75 -13.26
C GLY A 362 8.51 -23.23 -12.83
N ASP A 363 7.84 -22.49 -11.93
CA ASP A 363 6.50 -22.83 -11.44
C ASP A 363 5.47 -22.67 -12.56
N ARG A 364 5.60 -21.63 -13.39
CA ARG A 364 4.77 -21.46 -14.58
C ARG A 364 4.88 -22.66 -15.53
N VAL A 365 6.10 -23.14 -15.79
CA VAL A 365 6.30 -24.31 -16.67
C VAL A 365 5.64 -25.56 -16.07
N ARG A 366 5.80 -25.79 -14.75
CA ARG A 366 5.18 -26.92 -14.05
C ARG A 366 3.65 -26.84 -14.04
N PHE A 367 3.09 -25.66 -13.84
CA PHE A 367 1.64 -25.42 -13.88
C PHE A 367 1.03 -25.88 -15.21
N PHE A 368 1.61 -25.43 -16.34
CA PHE A 368 1.11 -25.84 -17.65
C PHE A 368 1.37 -27.33 -17.95
N ALA A 369 2.47 -27.92 -17.46
CA ALA A 369 2.70 -29.37 -17.58
C ALA A 369 1.66 -30.20 -16.82
N LEU A 370 1.24 -29.75 -15.63
CA LEU A 370 0.17 -30.38 -14.86
C LEU A 370 -1.18 -30.29 -15.59
N LEU A 371 -1.51 -29.12 -16.12
CA LEU A 371 -2.72 -28.93 -16.93
C LEU A 371 -2.72 -29.84 -18.16
N GLU A 372 -1.61 -29.94 -18.89
CA GLU A 372 -1.45 -30.83 -20.04
C GLU A 372 -1.75 -32.28 -19.67
N GLN A 373 -1.13 -32.76 -18.57
CA GLN A 373 -1.35 -34.12 -18.10
C GLN A 373 -2.81 -34.40 -17.75
N GLN A 374 -3.50 -33.44 -17.11
CA GLN A 374 -4.92 -33.59 -16.78
C GLN A 374 -5.82 -33.57 -18.02
N MET A 375 -5.53 -32.72 -19.01
CA MET A 375 -6.26 -32.68 -20.26
C MET A 375 -6.14 -34.00 -21.03
N ILE A 376 -4.94 -34.59 -21.08
CA ILE A 376 -4.70 -35.90 -21.68
C ILE A 376 -5.48 -37.00 -20.93
N ARG A 377 -5.45 -37.00 -19.59
CA ARG A 377 -6.23 -37.94 -18.77
C ARG A 377 -7.74 -37.81 -18.98
N ALA A 378 -8.23 -36.60 -19.24
CA ALA A 378 -9.62 -36.33 -19.58
C ALA A 378 -9.99 -36.71 -21.02
N GLY A 379 -9.06 -37.24 -21.82
CA GLY A 379 -9.30 -37.71 -23.19
C GLY A 379 -9.25 -36.64 -24.27
N LEU A 380 -8.77 -35.43 -23.96
CA LEU A 380 -8.58 -34.37 -24.95
C LEU A 380 -7.38 -34.73 -25.86
N ARG A 381 -7.63 -34.72 -27.17
CA ARG A 381 -6.60 -34.96 -28.20
C ARG A 381 -6.04 -33.62 -28.70
N ASN A 382 -4.77 -33.59 -29.11
CA ASN A 382 -4.05 -32.39 -29.61
C ASN A 382 -3.81 -31.28 -28.57
N VAL A 383 -3.50 -31.64 -27.34
CA VAL A 383 -3.02 -30.69 -26.32
C VAL A 383 -1.57 -30.32 -26.68
N GLY A 384 -1.28 -29.03 -26.93
CA GLY A 384 0.06 -28.58 -27.27
C GLY A 384 0.17 -27.06 -27.37
N THR A 385 1.34 -26.51 -27.00
CA THR A 385 1.62 -25.08 -27.09
C THR A 385 1.84 -24.62 -28.54
N SER A 386 1.65 -23.33 -28.82
CA SER A 386 2.00 -22.76 -30.12
C SER A 386 3.47 -23.05 -30.51
N TYR A 387 3.74 -23.33 -31.81
CA TYR A 387 5.08 -23.59 -32.36
C TYR A 387 6.16 -22.57 -31.97
N LYS A 388 5.79 -21.31 -31.66
CA LYS A 388 6.72 -20.25 -31.22
C LYS A 388 7.15 -20.38 -29.76
N GLU A 389 6.28 -20.85 -28.87
CA GLU A 389 6.57 -21.05 -27.44
C GLU A 389 7.44 -22.29 -27.21
N ALA A 390 7.16 -23.39 -27.94
CA ALA A 390 7.97 -24.61 -27.89
C ALA A 390 9.45 -24.35 -28.20
N ARG A 391 9.74 -23.43 -29.14
CA ARG A 391 11.11 -23.03 -29.50
C ARG A 391 11.82 -22.22 -28.40
N LYS A 392 11.10 -21.39 -27.63
CA LYS A 392 11.70 -20.62 -26.52
C LYS A 392 12.07 -21.51 -25.33
N ARG A 393 11.27 -22.54 -25.05
CA ARG A 393 11.54 -23.50 -23.96
C ARG A 393 12.73 -24.41 -24.27
N GLY A 394 12.98 -24.71 -25.54
CA GLY A 394 14.15 -25.48 -25.98
C GLY A 394 15.47 -24.70 -26.04
N SER A 395 15.46 -23.37 -25.91
CA SER A 395 16.66 -22.52 -26.02
C SER A 395 17.21 -22.04 -24.66
N VAL A 396 16.70 -22.56 -23.54
CA VAL A 396 17.24 -22.33 -22.18
C VAL A 396 17.94 -23.59 -21.64
N GLY A 397 18.45 -24.44 -22.54
CA GLY A 397 19.24 -25.63 -22.22
C GLY A 397 20.72 -25.32 -22.03
#